data_AF-A0A7K4D996-F1
#
_entry.id   AF-A0A7K4D996-F1
#
_cell.length_a   1.000
_cell.length_b   1.000
_cell.length_c   1.000
_cell.angle_alpha   90.00
_cell.angle_beta   90.00
_cell.angle_gamma   90.00
#
_symmetry.space_group_name_H-M   'P 1'
#
loop_
_entity.id
_entity.type
_entity.pdbx_description
1 polymer ?
#
loop_
_entity_poly.entity_id
_entity_poly.type
_entity_poly.pdbx_seq_one_letter_code
_entity_poly.pdbx_strand_id
1 'polypeptide(L)'
;MADESVLPTMEQLKRIIEYIPYFENRHNKFFDYIPPEENKNGTSHFPYYIYSEKVSDFISCLEEHKFLVSPYDQKCVRKYFSLLKGEIDSSELGILDIRNIFSFLLNADRFCEGQIARAINKGIFLKMLKRIEQIAIEIQVPLSNNSKTEI
;
A
#
# COMPACT_ATOMS: atom_id res chain seq x y z
N MET A 1 2.60 2.34 14.78
CA MET A 1 3.51 1.64 13.86
C MET A 1 4.15 0.48 14.62
N ALA A 2 4.38 -0.64 13.94
CA ALA A 2 4.99 -1.85 14.51
C ALA A 2 6.50 -1.90 14.25
N ASP A 3 7.17 -2.75 15.02
CA ASP A 3 8.54 -3.18 14.72
C ASP A 3 8.55 -4.08 13.47
N GLU A 4 9.63 -3.99 12.69
CA GLU A 4 9.81 -4.77 11.46
C GLU A 4 9.79 -6.29 11.71
N SER A 5 10.24 -6.74 12.89
CA SER A 5 10.30 -8.15 13.28
C SER A 5 8.93 -8.78 13.58
N VAL A 6 7.89 -7.97 13.81
CA VAL A 6 6.55 -8.48 14.16
C VAL A 6 5.75 -8.73 12.90
N LEU A 7 5.52 -9.99 12.54
CA LEU A 7 4.68 -10.35 11.40
C LEU A 7 3.19 -10.01 11.66
N PRO A 8 2.44 -9.51 10.65
CA PRO A 8 1.01 -9.29 10.79
C PRO A 8 0.26 -10.61 11.03
N THR A 9 -0.77 -10.57 11.87
CA THR A 9 -1.66 -11.70 12.09
C THR A 9 -2.60 -11.88 10.91
N MET A 10 -3.14 -13.10 10.74
CA MET A 10 -4.10 -13.38 9.68
C MET A 10 -5.37 -12.51 9.77
N GLU A 11 -5.78 -12.15 10.98
CA GLU A 11 -6.91 -11.23 11.20
C GLU A 11 -6.59 -9.83 10.67
N GLN A 12 -5.40 -9.31 10.93
CA GLN A 12 -4.96 -8.01 10.40
C GLN A 12 -4.91 -8.04 8.87
N LEU A 13 -4.38 -9.11 8.27
CA LEU A 13 -4.34 -9.24 6.82
C LEU A 13 -5.76 -9.26 6.22
N LYS A 14 -6.70 -9.99 6.83
CA LYS A 14 -8.11 -10.04 6.39
C LYS A 14 -8.75 -8.65 6.35
N ARG A 15 -8.56 -7.84 7.40
CA ARG A 15 -9.11 -6.47 7.45
C ARG A 15 -8.55 -5.57 6.35
N ILE A 16 -7.27 -5.74 6.01
CA ILE A 16 -6.62 -4.95 4.98
C ILE A 16 -7.11 -5.35 3.57
N ILE A 17 -7.25 -6.64 3.29
CA ILE A 17 -7.69 -7.13 1.96
C ILE A 17 -9.18 -6.87 1.67
N GLU A 18 -10.01 -6.58 2.68
CA GLU A 18 -11.40 -6.13 2.49
C GLU A 18 -11.50 -4.85 1.63
N TYR A 19 -10.40 -4.12 1.45
CA TYR A 19 -10.33 -2.95 0.57
C TYR A 19 -10.07 -3.27 -0.91
N ILE A 20 -9.77 -4.53 -1.28
CA ILE A 20 -9.52 -4.92 -2.68
C ILE A 20 -10.64 -4.48 -3.62
N PRO A 21 -11.94 -4.76 -3.36
CA PRO A 21 -13.02 -4.39 -4.28
C PRO A 21 -13.11 -2.88 -4.51
N TYR A 22 -12.75 -2.08 -3.49
CA TYR A 22 -12.74 -0.63 -3.60
C TYR A 22 -11.66 -0.14 -4.56
N PHE A 23 -10.43 -0.63 -4.42
CA PHE A 23 -9.32 -0.24 -5.31
C PHE A 23 -9.38 -0.90 -6.70
N GLU A 24 -10.15 -1.98 -6.86
CA GLU A 24 -10.36 -2.64 -8.15
C GLU A 24 -11.37 -1.90 -9.03
N ASN A 25 -12.40 -1.30 -8.43
CA ASN A 25 -13.41 -0.55 -9.17
C ASN A 25 -12.85 0.78 -9.69
N ARG A 26 -12.50 0.82 -10.97
CA ARG A 26 -11.96 2.01 -11.66
C ARG A 26 -12.95 3.17 -11.80
N HIS A 27 -14.24 2.95 -11.51
CA HIS A 27 -15.23 4.03 -11.47
C HIS A 27 -15.21 4.79 -10.15
N ASN A 28 -14.51 4.29 -9.13
CA ASN A 28 -14.36 4.99 -7.88
C ASN A 28 -13.47 6.23 -8.06
N LYS A 29 -13.89 7.33 -7.43
CA LYS A 29 -13.10 8.55 -7.35
C LYS A 29 -12.26 8.49 -6.08
N PHE A 30 -10.97 8.18 -6.23
CA PHE A 30 -10.08 8.00 -5.09
C PHE A 30 -9.61 9.32 -4.46
N PHE A 31 -9.48 10.37 -5.28
CA PHE A 31 -9.04 11.68 -4.86
C PHE A 31 -9.42 12.77 -5.87
N ASP A 32 -9.32 14.00 -5.41
CA ASP A 32 -9.40 15.23 -6.18
C ASP A 32 -8.04 15.92 -6.26
N TYR A 33 -7.67 16.39 -7.44
CA TYR A 33 -6.51 17.27 -7.61
C TYR A 33 -6.98 18.72 -7.57
N ILE A 34 -6.42 19.50 -6.65
CA ILE A 34 -6.71 20.93 -6.52
C ILE A 34 -5.51 21.69 -7.12
N PRO A 35 -5.68 22.33 -8.30
CA PRO A 35 -4.60 23.06 -8.96
C PRO A 35 -4.22 24.30 -8.15
N PRO A 36 -3.02 24.87 -8.33
CA PRO A 36 -2.68 26.13 -7.67
C PRO A 36 -3.66 27.23 -8.10
N GLU A 37 -4.26 27.92 -7.14
CA GLU A 37 -5.12 29.09 -7.37
C GLU A 37 -4.56 30.29 -6.62
N GLU A 38 -4.52 31.44 -7.31
CA GLU A 38 -4.21 32.73 -6.70
C GLU A 38 -5.51 33.34 -6.19
N ASN A 39 -5.60 33.56 -4.87
CA ASN A 39 -6.76 34.19 -4.29
C ASN A 39 -6.76 35.71 -4.51
N LYS A 40 -7.92 36.34 -4.32
CA LYS A 40 -8.12 37.79 -4.50
C LYS A 40 -7.22 38.68 -3.65
N ASN A 41 -6.53 38.10 -2.65
CA ASN A 41 -5.63 38.80 -1.75
C ASN A 41 -4.15 38.64 -2.15
N GLY A 42 -3.87 38.11 -3.35
CA GLY A 42 -2.52 37.87 -3.86
C GLY A 42 -1.78 36.71 -3.15
N THR A 43 -2.50 35.85 -2.44
CA THR A 43 -1.94 34.62 -1.85
C THR A 43 -2.29 33.44 -2.73
N SER A 44 -1.30 32.66 -3.11
CA SER A 44 -1.51 31.41 -3.85
C SER A 44 -1.28 30.21 -2.96
N HIS A 45 -2.05 29.15 -3.17
CA HIS A 45 -1.73 27.85 -2.59
C HIS A 45 -1.00 26.99 -3.63
N PHE A 46 -0.11 26.10 -3.15
CA PHE A 46 0.46 25.05 -3.97
C PHE A 46 -0.62 24.01 -4.33
N PRO A 47 -0.44 23.23 -5.41
CA PRO A 47 -1.36 22.14 -5.72
C PRO A 47 -1.38 21.10 -4.60
N TYR A 48 -2.55 20.53 -4.34
CA TYR A 48 -2.72 19.47 -3.35
C TYR A 48 -3.79 18.46 -3.76
N TYR A 49 -3.83 17.34 -3.05
CA TYR A 49 -4.82 16.29 -3.28
C TYR A 49 -5.77 16.17 -2.09
N ILE A 50 -7.05 15.99 -2.38
CA ILE A 50 -8.07 15.64 -1.37
C ILE A 50 -8.42 14.17 -1.57
N TYR A 51 -8.08 13.32 -0.61
CA TYR A 51 -8.41 11.89 -0.68
C TYR A 51 -9.89 11.66 -0.30
N SER A 52 -10.51 10.70 -0.98
CA SER A 52 -11.84 10.19 -0.60
C SER A 52 -11.83 9.62 0.83
N GLU A 53 -12.98 9.66 1.50
CA GLU A 53 -13.16 9.09 2.85
C GLU A 53 -12.68 7.64 2.90
N LYS A 54 -13.05 6.82 1.91
CA LYS A 54 -12.66 5.40 1.83
C LYS A 54 -11.14 5.20 1.66
N VAL A 55 -10.40 6.15 1.08
CA VAL A 55 -8.92 6.11 1.05
C VAL A 55 -8.36 6.47 2.43
N SER A 56 -8.93 7.47 3.10
CA SER A 56 -8.57 7.82 4.48
C SER A 56 -8.83 6.64 5.43
N ASP A 57 -9.99 5.99 5.33
CA ASP A 57 -10.35 4.80 6.10
C ASP A 57 -9.36 3.66 5.90
N PHE A 58 -8.92 3.45 4.65
CA PHE A 58 -7.89 2.46 4.35
C PHE A 58 -6.58 2.78 5.06
N ILE A 59 -6.15 4.04 5.04
CA ILE A 59 -4.92 4.48 5.71
C ILE A 59 -5.04 4.27 7.22
N SER A 60 -6.16 4.67 7.82
CA SER A 60 -6.46 4.43 9.23
C SER A 60 -6.47 2.94 9.56
N CYS A 61 -7.03 2.09 8.70
CA CYS A 61 -7.01 0.64 8.85
C CYS A 61 -5.58 0.08 8.92
N LEU A 62 -4.65 0.56 8.07
CA LEU A 62 -3.24 0.17 8.14
C LEU A 62 -2.58 0.57 9.47
N GLU A 63 -2.93 1.73 10.01
CA GLU A 63 -2.42 2.24 11.28
C GLU A 63 -2.96 1.45 12.49
N GLU A 64 -4.27 1.29 12.56
CA GLU A 64 -5.00 0.59 13.63
C GLU A 64 -4.57 -0.87 13.74
N HIS A 65 -4.42 -1.54 12.61
CA HIS A 65 -3.95 -2.93 12.55
C HIS A 65 -2.43 -3.07 12.62
N LYS A 66 -1.70 -1.99 12.96
CA LYS A 66 -0.24 -1.99 13.15
C LYS A 66 0.53 -2.57 11.95
N PHE A 67 -0.03 -2.39 10.75
CA PHE A 67 0.58 -2.89 9.53
C PHE A 67 1.81 -2.07 9.13
N LEU A 68 1.75 -0.75 9.37
CA LEU A 68 2.86 0.16 9.09
C LEU A 68 4.03 -0.06 10.05
N VAL A 69 5.24 0.02 9.53
CA VAL A 69 6.51 -0.18 10.25
C VAL A 69 7.27 1.13 10.39
N SER A 70 7.92 1.32 11.54
CA SER A 70 8.81 2.47 11.78
C SER A 70 9.98 2.08 12.68
N PRO A 71 11.23 2.31 12.24
CA PRO A 71 11.61 2.81 10.93
C PRO A 71 11.28 1.81 9.81
N TYR A 72 11.05 2.29 8.59
CA TYR A 72 10.98 1.43 7.41
C TYR A 72 12.37 1.24 6.78
N ASP A 73 12.63 0.07 6.18
CA ASP A 73 13.87 -0.19 5.44
C ASP A 73 13.93 0.70 4.19
N GLN A 74 14.95 1.55 4.10
CA GLN A 74 15.17 2.45 2.96
C GLN A 74 15.35 1.70 1.63
N LYS A 75 15.72 0.42 1.64
CA LYS A 75 15.76 -0.41 0.42
C LYS A 75 14.40 -0.54 -0.26
N CYS A 76 13.30 -0.38 0.48
CA CYS A 76 11.95 -0.43 -0.08
C CYS A 76 11.70 0.70 -1.10
N VAL A 77 12.40 1.83 -0.99
CA VAL A 77 12.28 2.96 -1.92
C VAL A 77 12.66 2.52 -3.33
N ARG A 78 13.76 1.76 -3.47
CA ARG A 78 14.17 1.20 -4.76
C ARG A 78 13.12 0.24 -5.31
N LYS A 79 12.60 -0.67 -4.47
CA LYS A 79 11.55 -1.62 -4.86
C LYS A 79 10.28 -0.89 -5.33
N TYR A 80 9.85 0.14 -4.60
CA TYR A 80 8.70 0.97 -4.99
C TYR A 80 8.87 1.61 -6.36
N PHE A 81 10.02 2.26 -6.62
CA PHE A 81 10.26 2.88 -7.93
C PHE A 81 10.39 1.85 -9.05
N SER A 82 10.95 0.67 -8.79
CA SER A 82 10.98 -0.43 -9.75
C SER A 82 9.57 -0.97 -10.05
N LEU A 83 8.70 -1.12 -9.04
CA LEU A 83 7.27 -1.47 -9.25
C LEU A 83 6.54 -0.41 -10.09
N LEU A 84 6.77 0.87 -9.81
CA LEU A 84 6.18 1.99 -10.56
C LEU A 84 6.57 1.98 -12.04
N LYS A 85 7.81 1.59 -12.34
CA LYS A 85 8.34 1.48 -13.70
C LYS A 85 8.02 0.14 -14.38
N GLY A 86 7.50 -0.84 -13.62
CA GLY A 86 7.27 -2.19 -14.11
C GLY A 86 8.55 -3.01 -14.29
N GLU A 87 9.63 -2.64 -13.60
CA GLU A 87 10.91 -3.37 -13.61
C GLU A 87 10.86 -4.65 -12.77
N ILE A 88 9.96 -4.70 -11.78
CA ILE A 88 9.69 -5.88 -10.94
C ILE A 88 8.17 -6.07 -10.81
N ASP A 89 7.73 -7.31 -10.60
CA ASP A 89 6.33 -7.62 -10.33
C ASP A 89 6.02 -7.59 -8.82
N SER A 90 4.77 -7.29 -8.47
CA SER A 90 4.27 -7.42 -7.11
C SER A 90 4.39 -8.84 -6.52
N SER A 91 4.40 -9.89 -7.36
CA SER A 91 4.62 -11.28 -6.93
C SER A 91 5.97 -11.50 -6.25
N GLU A 92 6.97 -10.68 -6.57
CA GLU A 92 8.31 -10.77 -5.99
C GLU A 92 8.40 -10.16 -4.59
N LEU A 93 7.36 -9.45 -4.14
CA LEU A 93 7.34 -8.79 -2.85
C LEU A 93 6.93 -9.75 -1.75
N GLY A 94 7.71 -9.75 -0.65
CA GLY A 94 7.30 -10.35 0.61
C GLY A 94 6.39 -9.43 1.42
N ILE A 95 5.77 -9.96 2.48
CA ILE A 95 4.88 -9.16 3.34
C ILE A 95 5.60 -7.96 3.94
N LEU A 96 6.88 -8.12 4.29
CA LEU A 96 7.70 -7.07 4.87
C LEU A 96 8.01 -5.95 3.87
N ASP A 97 8.22 -6.29 2.60
CA ASP A 97 8.41 -5.29 1.54
C ASP A 97 7.17 -4.43 1.40
N ILE A 98 5.99 -5.04 1.39
CA ILE A 98 4.71 -4.35 1.24
C ILE A 98 4.47 -3.39 2.43
N ARG A 99 4.73 -3.84 3.66
CA ARG A 99 4.63 -3.00 4.87
C ARG A 99 5.57 -1.80 4.81
N ASN A 100 6.82 -2.04 4.44
CA ASN A 100 7.82 -0.99 4.27
C ASN A 100 7.40 0.00 3.17
N ILE A 101 6.89 -0.47 2.02
CA ILE A 101 6.42 0.38 0.93
C ILE A 101 5.23 1.26 1.36
N PHE A 102 4.21 0.69 2.02
CA PHE A 102 3.09 1.51 2.54
C PHE A 102 3.58 2.54 3.56
N SER A 103 4.49 2.16 4.45
CA SER A 103 5.06 3.08 5.45
C SER A 103 5.85 4.21 4.80
N PHE A 104 6.66 3.89 3.79
CA PHE A 104 7.35 4.86 2.96
C PHE A 104 6.36 5.81 2.27
N LEU A 105 5.32 5.29 1.62
CA LEU A 105 4.35 6.10 0.89
C LEU A 105 3.63 7.10 1.77
N LEU A 106 3.16 6.67 2.95
CA LEU A 106 2.49 7.55 3.90
C LEU A 106 3.43 8.60 4.48
N ASN A 107 4.69 8.23 4.72
CA ASN A 107 5.69 9.20 5.17
C ASN A 107 6.05 10.19 4.06
N ALA A 108 6.23 9.70 2.82
CA ALA A 108 6.62 10.51 1.67
C ALA A 108 5.52 11.52 1.28
N ASP A 109 4.23 11.14 1.39
CA ASP A 109 3.11 12.03 1.08
C ASP A 109 3.06 13.26 1.99
N ARG A 110 3.53 13.13 3.25
CA ARG A 110 3.63 14.26 4.21
C ARG A 110 4.66 15.31 3.79
N PHE A 111 5.64 14.96 2.96
CA PHE A 111 6.72 15.85 2.52
C PHE A 111 6.63 16.20 1.03
N CYS A 112 6.02 15.34 0.23
CA CYS A 112 5.87 15.48 -1.21
C CYS A 112 4.42 15.13 -1.56
N GLU A 113 3.62 16.17 -1.75
CA GLU A 113 2.21 16.06 -2.04
C GLU A 113 1.92 15.16 -3.26
N GLY A 114 0.99 14.21 -3.11
CA GLY A 114 0.51 13.36 -4.20
C GLY A 114 1.28 12.06 -4.46
N GLN A 115 2.13 11.60 -3.54
CA GLN A 115 2.73 10.26 -3.61
C GLN A 115 1.69 9.15 -3.51
N ILE A 116 0.72 9.27 -2.60
CA ILE A 116 -0.39 8.31 -2.48
C ILE A 116 -1.26 8.38 -3.74
N ALA A 117 -1.64 9.58 -4.18
CA ALA A 117 -2.41 9.79 -5.41
C ALA A 117 -1.74 9.13 -6.63
N ARG A 118 -0.43 9.32 -6.79
CA ARG A 118 0.38 8.69 -7.85
C ARG A 118 0.39 7.17 -7.72
N ALA A 119 0.60 6.63 -6.53
CA ALA A 119 0.64 5.19 -6.29
C ALA A 119 -0.72 4.52 -6.60
N ILE A 120 -1.82 5.15 -6.19
CA ILE A 120 -3.19 4.71 -6.51
C ILE A 120 -3.41 4.73 -8.02
N ASN A 121 -3.11 5.84 -8.71
CA ASN A 121 -3.27 5.96 -10.16
C ASN A 121 -2.46 4.92 -10.96
N LYS A 122 -1.29 4.52 -10.45
CA LYS A 122 -0.45 3.49 -11.06
C LYS A 122 -0.87 2.07 -10.65
N GLY A 123 -1.95 1.92 -9.90
CA GLY A 123 -2.48 0.64 -9.44
C GLY A 123 -1.62 -0.06 -8.39
N ILE A 124 -0.67 0.64 -7.77
CA ILE A 124 0.28 0.05 -6.82
C ILE A 124 -0.45 -0.44 -5.57
N PHE A 125 -1.43 0.32 -5.08
CA PHE A 125 -2.25 -0.09 -3.92
C PHE A 125 -2.97 -1.41 -4.19
N LEU A 126 -3.68 -1.51 -5.32
CA LEU A 126 -4.36 -2.74 -5.71
C LEU A 126 -3.41 -3.92 -5.87
N LYS A 127 -2.27 -3.72 -6.54
CA LYS A 127 -1.23 -4.77 -6.71
C LYS A 127 -0.72 -5.29 -5.36
N MET A 128 -0.44 -4.38 -4.43
CA MET A 128 0.01 -4.76 -3.08
C MET A 128 -1.08 -5.51 -2.31
N LEU A 129 -2.34 -5.06 -2.38
CA LEU A 129 -3.45 -5.74 -1.71
C LEU A 129 -3.67 -7.16 -2.26
N LYS A 130 -3.64 -7.34 -3.59
CA LYS A 130 -3.70 -8.67 -4.22
C LYS A 130 -2.52 -9.56 -3.83
N ARG A 131 -1.33 -8.98 -3.68
CA ARG A 131 -0.17 -9.73 -3.17
C ARG A 131 -0.36 -10.15 -1.72
N ILE A 132 -0.90 -9.29 -0.86
CA ILE A 132 -1.22 -9.63 0.54
C ILE A 132 -2.22 -10.80 0.59
N GLU A 133 -3.28 -10.75 -0.23
CA GLU A 133 -4.25 -11.85 -0.35
C GLU A 133 -3.57 -13.16 -0.75
N GLN A 134 -2.71 -13.13 -1.76
CA GLN A 134 -1.95 -14.30 -2.20
C GLN A 134 -1.03 -14.85 -1.09
N ILE A 135 -0.31 -14.00 -0.37
CA ILE A 135 0.52 -14.39 0.78
C ILE A 135 -0.34 -15.01 1.89
N ALA A 136 -1.51 -14.45 2.16
CA ALA A 136 -2.42 -14.98 3.17
C ALA A 136 -2.92 -16.39 2.82
N ILE A 137 -3.14 -16.67 1.52
CA ILE A 137 -3.47 -18.00 1.01
C ILE A 137 -2.26 -18.94 1.16
N GLU A 138 -1.06 -18.52 0.73
CA GLU A 138 0.18 -19.31 0.86
C GLU A 138 0.44 -19.75 2.31
N ILE A 139 0.19 -18.87 3.28
CA ILE A 139 0.34 -19.13 4.73
C ILE A 139 -0.73 -20.10 5.25
N GLN A 140 -1.94 -20.10 4.67
CA GLN A 140 -3.01 -21.05 5.04
C GLN A 140 -2.86 -22.43 4.37
N VAL A 141 -2.03 -22.53 3.33
CA VAL A 141 -1.81 -23.75 2.53
C VAL A 141 -0.49 -24.51 2.86
N PRO A 142 0.16 -24.49 4.04
CA PRO A 142 1.49 -25.08 4.17
C PRO A 142 1.45 -26.63 4.19
N LEU A 143 2.15 -27.24 3.23
CA LEU A 143 2.73 -28.61 3.22
C LEU A 143 1.80 -29.84 3.16
N SER A 144 0.78 -29.89 2.29
CA SER A 144 0.10 -31.16 2.00
C SER A 144 0.77 -32.03 0.91
N ASN A 145 1.82 -31.54 0.24
CA ASN A 145 2.51 -32.25 -0.83
C ASN A 145 4.01 -32.41 -0.54
N ASN A 146 4.38 -33.29 0.40
CA ASN A 146 5.70 -33.93 0.38
C ASN A 146 5.75 -35.23 1.21
N SER A 147 4.73 -36.07 1.06
CA SER A 147 4.86 -37.49 1.41
C SER A 147 4.53 -38.34 0.19
N LYS A 148 5.43 -39.31 -0.05
CA LYS A 148 5.52 -40.29 -1.16
C LYS A 148 6.41 -39.75 -2.30
N THR A 149 7.58 -40.34 -2.55
CA THR A 149 7.83 -41.78 -2.64
C THR A 149 9.31 -42.09 -2.37
N GLU A 150 9.60 -42.74 -1.25
CA GLU A 150 10.68 -43.73 -1.18
C GLU A 150 10.11 -45.04 -1.75
N ILE A 151 10.64 -45.48 -2.89
CA ILE A 151 10.81 -46.91 -3.24
C ILE A 151 12.13 -47.01 -3.99
#